data_AF-A0A6J6NIM7-F1
#
_entry.id   AF-A0A6J6NIM7-F1
#
_cell.length_a   1.000
_cell.length_b   1.000
_cell.length_c   1.000
_cell.angle_alpha   90.00
_cell.angle_beta   90.00
_cell.angle_gamma   90.00
#
_symmetry.space_group_name_H-M   'P 1'
#
loop_
_entity.id
_entity.type
_entity.pdbx_description
1 polymer ?
#
loop_
_entity_poly.entity_id
_entity_poly.type
_entity_poly.pdbx_seq_one_letter_code
_entity_poly.pdbx_strand_id
1 'polypeptide(L)' 'MIDDDLVRRFAIAGTPDECAELARGVLALGFTSASMNLAAPRRDSMYLGLKETLENSAEVLSILRR' A
#
# COMPACT_ATOMS: atom_id res chain seq x y z
N MET A 1 -3.16 -6.66 21.06
CA MET A 1 -2.27 -5.74 20.31
C MET A 1 -1.90 -6.49 19.06
N ILE A 2 -2.28 -6.00 17.88
CA ILE A 2 -1.82 -6.61 16.63
C ILE A 2 -0.33 -6.26 16.54
N ASP A 3 0.53 -7.29 16.49
CA ASP A 3 1.98 -7.15 16.41
C ASP A 3 2.39 -6.55 15.05
N ASP A 4 3.44 -5.74 15.02
CA ASP A 4 3.99 -5.12 13.79
C ASP A 4 4.39 -6.20 12.78
N ASP A 5 4.84 -7.37 13.27
CA ASP A 5 5.16 -8.53 12.44
C ASP A 5 3.93 -9.14 11.76
N LEU A 6 2.75 -9.04 12.38
CA LEU A 6 1.49 -9.47 11.76
C LEU A 6 1.08 -8.47 10.67
N VAL A 7 1.22 -7.17 10.92
CA VAL A 7 0.92 -6.14 9.91
C VAL A 7 1.83 -6.30 8.69
N ARG A 8 3.14 -6.46 8.89
CA ARG A 8 4.09 -6.64 7.79
C ARG A 8 3.89 -7.91 6.97
N ARG A 9 3.42 -8.99 7.59
CA ARG A 9 3.18 -10.28 6.90
C ARG A 9 1.89 -10.28 6.07
N PHE A 10 0.90 -9.49 6.47
CA PHE A 10 -0.46 -9.59 5.91
C PHE A 10 -0.97 -8.29 5.27
N ALA A 11 -0.23 -7.19 5.40
CA ALA A 11 -0.59 -5.90 4.83
C ALA A 11 0.62 -5.17 4.26
N ILE A 12 0.38 -4.46 3.17
CA ILE A 12 1.27 -3.40 2.68
C ILE A 12 0.75 -2.10 3.29
N ALA A 13 1.49 -1.54 4.24
CA ALA A 13 1.09 -0.35 4.96
C ALA A 13 2.32 0.46 5.34
N GLY A 14 2.21 1.79 5.24
CA GLY A 14 3.29 2.73 5.51
C GLY A 14 3.21 3.94 4.59
N THR A 15 4.35 4.62 4.43
CA THR A 15 4.56 5.66 3.42
C THR A 15 4.50 5.09 2.00
N PRO A 16 4.33 5.94 0.96
CA PRO A 16 4.38 5.48 -0.43
C PRO A 16 5.66 4.70 -0.79
N ASP A 17 6.83 5.14 -0.30
CA ASP A 17 8.10 4.45 -0.54
C ASP A 17 8.13 3.05 0.09
N GLU A 18 7.73 2.93 1.37
CA GLU A 18 7.65 1.64 2.06
C GLU A 18 6.65 0.70 1.37
N CYS A 19 5.51 1.23 0.94
CA CYS A 19 4.50 0.44 0.23
C CYS A 19 5.02 -0.05 -1.12
N ALA A 20 5.77 0.77 -1.86
CA ALA A 20 6.39 0.38 -3.12
C ALA A 20 7.44 -0.72 -2.93
N GLU A 21 8.31 -0.60 -1.92
CA GLU A 21 9.31 -1.64 -1.62
C GLU A 21 8.67 -2.98 -1.23
N LEU A 22 7.63 -2.96 -0.38
CA LEU A 22 6.90 -4.16 -0.03
C LEU A 22 6.19 -4.78 -1.25
N ALA A 23 5.58 -3.95 -2.11
CA ALA A 23 4.94 -4.40 -3.34
C ALA A 23 5.96 -5.00 -4.33
N ARG A 24 7.16 -4.41 -4.47
CA ARG A 24 8.27 -5.01 -5.25
C ARG A 24 8.65 -6.37 -4.69
N GLY A 25 8.76 -6.49 -3.36
CA GLY A 25 9.03 -7.76 -2.69
C GLY A 25 8.02 -8.85 -3.06
N VAL A 26 6.72 -8.52 -3.09
CA VAL A 26 5.66 -9.44 -3.52
C VAL A 26 5.82 -9.84 -4.99
N LEU A 27 5.99 -8.88 -5.90
CA LEU A 27 6.15 -9.15 -7.33
C LEU A 27 7.39 -10.00 -7.63
N ALA A 28 8.47 -9.81 -6.87
CA ALA A 28 9.71 -10.57 -6.99
C ALA A 28 9.59 -12.06 -6.63
N LEU A 29 8.47 -12.51 -6.04
CA LEU A 29 8.18 -13.92 -5.78
C LEU A 29 7.84 -14.73 -7.06
N GLY A 30 7.94 -14.12 -8.24
CA GLY A 30 7.66 -14.76 -9.53
C GLY A 30 6.25 -14.48 -10.06
N PHE A 31 5.51 -13.58 -9.44
CA PHE A 31 4.22 -13.14 -9.96
C PHE A 31 4.40 -12.16 -11.12
N THR A 32 3.64 -12.36 -12.20
CA THR A 32 3.61 -11.43 -13.33
C THR A 32 2.71 -10.22 -13.08
N SER A 33 1.83 -10.31 -12.08
CA SER A 33 0.95 -9.23 -11.64
C SER A 33 0.48 -9.47 -10.20
N ALA A 34 0.05 -8.41 -9.53
CA ALA A 34 -0.59 -8.47 -8.22
C ALA A 34 -1.85 -7.59 -8.20
N SER A 35 -2.89 -8.07 -7.53
CA SER A 35 -4.09 -7.28 -7.21
C SER A 35 -4.03 -6.89 -5.73
N MET A 36 -4.24 -5.61 -5.43
CA MET A 36 -4.15 -5.08 -4.09
C MET A 36 -5.42 -4.30 -3.74
N ASN A 37 -5.97 -4.57 -2.57
CA ASN A 37 -7.08 -3.80 -2.03
C ASN A 37 -6.56 -2.50 -1.42
N LEU A 38 -7.23 -1.39 -1.70
CA LEU A 38 -6.95 -0.11 -1.07
C LEU A 38 -7.87 0.10 0.13
N ALA A 39 -7.29 0.32 1.30
CA ALA A 39 -8.02 0.58 2.54
C ALA A 39 -7.84 2.03 2.97
N ALA A 40 -8.94 2.80 2.95
CA ALA A 40 -8.88 4.21 3.28
C ALA A 40 -8.68 4.43 4.79
N PRO A 41 -7.72 5.30 5.19
CA PRO A 41 -7.54 5.61 6.60
C PRO A 41 -8.71 6.44 7.11
N ARG A 42 -8.99 6.33 8.40
CA ARG A 42 -9.98 7.18 9.06
C ARG A 42 -9.45 8.62 9.13
N ARG A 43 -10.24 9.54 8.59
CA ARG A 43 -10.05 11.00 8.64
C ARG A 43 -11.35 11.67 9.07
N ASP A 44 -11.34 13.01 9.11
CA ASP A 44 -12.52 13.81 9.47
C ASP A 44 -13.73 13.55 8.55
N SER A 45 -13.49 13.09 7.32
CA SER A 45 -14.54 12.55 6.46
C SER A 45 -14.04 11.35 5.64
N MET A 46 -14.99 10.52 5.19
CA MET A 46 -14.69 9.42 4.25
C MET A 46 -14.09 9.94 2.95
N TYR A 47 -14.52 11.13 2.49
CA TYR A 47 -13.97 11.76 1.30
C TYR A 47 -12.47 12.03 1.44
N LEU A 48 -12.04 12.61 2.57
CA LEU A 48 -10.64 12.92 2.81
C LEU A 48 -9.77 11.65 2.88
N GLY A 49 -10.25 10.61 3.59
CA GLY A 49 -9.54 9.33 3.64
C GLY A 49 -9.41 8.66 2.27
N LEU A 50 -10.49 8.68 1.47
CA LEU A 50 -10.46 8.13 0.12
C LEU A 50 -9.53 8.94 -0.81
N LYS A 51 -9.60 10.27 -0.75
CA LYS A 51 -8.74 11.17 -1.53
C LYS A 51 -7.26 10.88 -1.25
N GLU A 52 -6.87 10.87 0.03
CA GLU A 52 -5.50 10.56 0.46
C GLU A 52 -5.05 9.18 -0.05
N THR A 53 -5.93 8.19 0.02
CA THR A 53 -5.63 6.83 -0.46
C THR A 53 -5.33 6.81 -1.95
N LEU A 54 -6.15 7.50 -2.76
CA LEU A 54 -5.97 7.55 -4.20
C LEU A 54 -4.70 8.32 -4.59
N GLU A 55 -4.42 9.45 -3.94
CA GLU A 55 -3.22 10.26 -4.17
C GLU A 55 -1.95 9.47 -3.83
N ASN A 56 -1.89 8.86 -2.64
CA ASN A 56 -0.75 8.06 -2.22
C ASN A 56 -0.59 6.78 -3.07
N SER A 57 -1.69 6.13 -3.47
CA SER A 57 -1.61 4.95 -4.34
C SER A 57 -1.09 5.30 -5.74
N ALA A 58 -1.43 6.47 -6.26
CA ALA A 58 -0.88 6.95 -7.52
C ALA A 58 0.64 7.15 -7.43
N GLU A 59 1.14 7.66 -6.30
CA GLU A 59 2.57 7.78 -6.03
C GLU A 59 3.27 6.42 -5.95
N VAL A 60 2.71 5.45 -5.19
CA VAL A 60 3.21 4.07 -5.13
C VAL A 60 3.33 3.47 -6.54
N LEU A 61 2.29 3.58 -7.36
CA LEU A 61 2.29 3.07 -8.73
C LEU A 61 3.33 3.77 -9.62
N SER A 62 3.58 5.07 -9.40
CA SER A 62 4.62 5.85 -10.09
C SER A 62 6.02 5.35 -9.73
N ILE A 63 6.26 5.03 -8.45
CA ILE A 63 7.52 4.46 -7.97
C ILE A 63 7.71 3.05 -8.57
N LEU A 64 6.68 2.19 -8.52
CA LEU A 64 6.74 0.81 -9.03
C LEU A 64 7.00 0.69 -10.54
N ARG A 65 6.64 1.72 -11.31
CA ARG A 65 6.92 1.79 -12.75
C ARG A 65 8.38 2.09 -13.08
N ARG A 66 9.16 2.58 -12.12
CA ARG A 66 10.61 2.81 -12.25
C ARG A 66 11.37 1.56 -11.89
#